data_AF-A0AAD9WTE9-F1
#
_entry.id   AF-A0AAD9WTE9-F1
#
_cell.length_a   1.000
_cell.length_b   1.000
_cell.length_c   1.000
_cell.angle_alpha   90.00
_cell.angle_beta   90.00
_cell.angle_gamma   90.00
#
_symmetry.space_group_name_H-M   'P 1'
#
loop_
_entity.id
_entity.type
_entity.pdbx_description
1 polymer ?
#
loop_
_entity_poly.entity_id
_entity_poly.type
_entity_poly.pdbx_seq_one_letter_code
_entity_poly.pdbx_strand_id
1 'polypeptide(L)'
;MLEFIGCIEGCLKAYLLKAFENHSNQKATLDSIVVVESDIFLATYRGNMVKVVEGHRRYLGFNTTILPNTWVIVNLIDHYITGKLNWDDFSQLVKESHNDQMGKPIT
;
A
#
# COMPACT_ATOMS: atom_id res chain seq x y z
N MET A 1 -7.34 14.55 -9.60
CA MET A 1 -7.18 13.09 -9.73
C MET A 1 -5.71 12.76 -9.53
N LEU A 2 -5.23 12.85 -8.28
CA LEU A 2 -3.82 12.79 -7.89
C LEU A 2 -3.75 12.24 -6.47
N GLU A 3 -3.73 10.92 -6.29
CA GLU A 3 -3.54 10.29 -4.96
C GLU A 3 -2.67 9.01 -5.03
N PHE A 4 -1.74 8.92 -5.99
CA PHE A 4 -0.85 7.75 -6.10
C PHE A 4 0.64 8.05 -6.24
N ILE A 5 1.08 9.31 -6.05
CA ILE A 5 2.51 9.69 -6.20
C ILE A 5 3.39 9.22 -5.01
N GLY A 6 2.83 8.52 -4.02
CA GLY A 6 3.54 8.24 -2.76
C GLY A 6 4.63 7.15 -2.83
N CYS A 7 4.63 6.25 -3.82
CA CYS A 7 5.55 5.10 -3.82
C CYS A 7 6.89 5.47 -4.46
N ILE A 8 6.90 6.12 -5.62
CA ILE A 8 8.14 6.50 -6.32
C ILE A 8 8.93 7.61 -5.63
N GLU A 9 8.30 8.53 -4.91
CA GLU A 9 9.01 9.62 -4.21
C GLU A 9 9.89 9.12 -3.07
N GLY A 10 9.56 7.97 -2.48
CA GLY A 10 10.39 7.31 -1.46
C GLY A 10 11.44 6.36 -2.03
N CYS A 11 11.24 5.82 -3.24
CA CYS A 11 12.10 4.78 -3.83
C CYS A 11 13.08 5.30 -4.90
N LEU A 12 12.74 6.38 -5.61
CA LEU A 12 13.55 6.94 -6.70
C LEU A 12 14.18 8.27 -6.32
N LYS A 13 15.36 8.54 -6.88
CA LYS A 13 16.03 9.84 -6.70
C LYS A 13 15.19 10.96 -7.30
N ALA A 14 15.00 12.04 -6.54
CA ALA A 14 14.14 13.16 -6.90
C ALA A 14 14.43 13.76 -8.30
N TYR A 15 15.69 13.80 -8.75
CA TYR A 15 16.02 14.34 -10.08
C TYR A 15 15.47 13.51 -11.24
N LEU A 16 15.26 12.20 -11.06
CA LEU A 16 14.66 11.33 -12.09
C LEU A 16 13.17 11.64 -12.27
N LEU A 17 12.51 12.12 -11.22
CA LEU A 17 11.09 12.46 -11.23
C LEU A 17 10.81 13.84 -11.87
N LYS A 18 11.85 14.68 -12.00
CA LYS A 18 11.76 16.03 -12.58
C LYS A 18 11.24 16.01 -14.03
N ALA A 19 11.60 14.99 -14.80
CA ALA A 19 11.13 14.82 -16.18
C ALA A 19 9.60 14.62 -16.27
N PHE A 20 8.97 14.22 -15.17
CA PHE A 20 7.56 13.85 -15.13
C PHE A 20 6.68 14.86 -14.37
N GLU A 21 7.21 16.00 -13.91
CA GLU A 21 6.51 16.99 -13.06
C GLU A 21 5.12 17.40 -13.58
N ASN A 22 4.96 17.54 -14.89
CA ASN A 22 3.69 17.89 -15.53
C ASN A 22 3.01 16.71 -16.27
N HIS A 23 3.51 15.50 -16.07
CA HIS A 23 3.03 14.28 -16.71
C HIS A 23 2.48 13.32 -15.64
N SER A 24 1.39 13.71 -14.98
CA SER A 24 0.77 12.94 -13.89
C SER A 24 0.47 11.49 -14.27
N ASN A 25 -0.01 11.25 -15.51
CA ASN A 25 -0.27 9.92 -16.01
C ASN A 25 1.01 9.08 -16.13
N GLN A 26 2.14 9.68 -16.53
CA GLN A 26 3.41 8.97 -16.63
C GLN A 26 4.01 8.66 -15.26
N LYS A 27 3.87 9.57 -14.29
CA LYS A 27 4.21 9.28 -12.88
C LYS A 27 3.38 8.11 -12.36
N ALA A 28 2.06 8.13 -12.57
CA ALA A 28 1.18 7.03 -12.14
C ALA A 28 1.51 5.69 -12.82
N THR A 29 1.98 5.70 -14.08
CA THR A 29 2.50 4.50 -14.74
C THR A 29 3.78 4.00 -14.07
N LEU A 30 4.70 4.89 -13.68
CA LEU A 30 5.91 4.49 -12.95
C LEU A 30 5.55 3.90 -11.57
N ASP A 31 4.63 4.53 -10.84
CA ASP A 31 4.11 4.00 -9.57
C ASP A 31 3.53 2.59 -9.75
N SER A 32 2.77 2.35 -10.83
CA SER A 32 2.15 1.05 -11.07
C SER A 32 3.16 -0.05 -11.38
N ILE A 33 4.21 0.25 -12.13
CA ILE A 33 5.30 -0.69 -12.44
C ILE A 33 6.01 -1.09 -11.15
N VAL A 34 6.43 -0.11 -10.33
CA VAL A 34 7.12 -0.37 -9.06
C VAL A 34 6.25 -1.22 -8.13
N VAL A 35 4.95 -0.93 -8.06
CA VAL A 35 4.02 -1.70 -7.23
C VAL A 35 3.79 -3.11 -7.76
N VAL A 36 3.76 -3.34 -9.07
CA VAL A 36 3.57 -4.69 -9.62
C VAL A 36 4.77 -5.59 -9.30
N GLU A 37 5.98 -5.04 -9.43
CA GLU A 37 7.24 -5.75 -9.19
C GLU A 37 7.58 -5.92 -7.70
N SER A 38 6.85 -5.27 -6.78
CA SER A 38 7.13 -5.38 -5.34
C SER A 38 6.62 -6.70 -4.74
N ASP A 39 7.33 -7.23 -3.74
CA ASP A 39 6.87 -8.43 -3.02
C ASP A 39 5.55 -8.18 -2.28
N ILE A 40 5.46 -7.04 -1.61
CA ILE A 40 4.31 -6.62 -0.82
C ILE A 40 3.83 -5.25 -1.30
N PHE A 41 2.52 -5.11 -1.43
CA PHE A 41 1.86 -3.83 -1.74
C PHE A 41 0.84 -3.49 -0.65
N LEU A 42 1.02 -2.34 0.00
CA LEU A 42 0.07 -1.79 0.98
C LEU A 42 -0.69 -0.63 0.35
N ALA A 43 -1.97 -0.83 0.03
CA ALA A 43 -2.79 0.21 -0.58
C ALA A 43 -3.58 0.98 0.49
N THR A 44 -3.37 2.30 0.56
CA THR A 44 -4.03 3.19 1.54
C THR A 44 -5.41 3.66 1.10
N TYR A 45 -5.72 3.62 -0.20
CA TYR A 45 -7.00 4.05 -0.75
C TYR A 45 -7.56 3.04 -1.76
N ARG A 46 -8.85 2.68 -1.65
CA ARG A 46 -9.52 1.72 -2.53
C ARG A 46 -10.00 2.36 -3.85
N GLY A 47 -9.08 2.96 -4.59
CA GLY A 47 -9.35 3.55 -5.90
C GLY A 47 -9.38 2.53 -7.05
N ASN A 48 -9.84 2.95 -8.24
CA ASN A 48 -9.83 2.09 -9.44
C ASN A 48 -8.43 1.63 -9.82
N MET A 49 -7.41 2.47 -9.59
CA MET A 49 -6.01 2.12 -9.84
C MET A 49 -5.57 0.90 -9.01
N VAL A 50 -5.99 0.83 -7.74
CA VAL A 50 -5.68 -0.30 -6.86
C VAL A 50 -6.29 -1.59 -7.39
N LYS A 51 -7.54 -1.54 -7.88
CA LYS A 51 -8.19 -2.72 -8.46
C LYS A 51 -7.44 -3.24 -9.69
N VAL A 52 -6.95 -2.34 -10.54
CA VAL A 52 -6.15 -2.70 -11.73
C VAL A 52 -4.84 -3.36 -11.30
N VAL A 53 -4.12 -2.75 -10.36
CA VAL A 53 -2.84 -3.25 -9.87
C VAL A 53 -2.99 -4.57 -9.11
N GLU A 54 -4.01 -4.69 -8.26
CA GLU A 54 -4.35 -5.94 -7.55
C GLU A 54 -4.66 -7.06 -8.53
N GLY A 55 -5.44 -6.78 -9.58
CA GLY A 55 -5.72 -7.73 -10.64
C GLY A 55 -4.46 -8.18 -11.37
N HIS A 56 -3.57 -7.22 -11.69
CA HIS A 56 -2.30 -7.52 -12.36
C HIS A 56 -1.39 -8.41 -11.49
N ARG A 57 -1.25 -8.07 -10.20
CA ARG A 57 -0.49 -8.85 -9.22
C ARG A 57 -1.06 -10.26 -9.02
N ARG A 58 -2.38 -10.44 -9.10
CA ARG A 58 -3.02 -11.76 -9.02
C ARG A 58 -2.79 -12.61 -10.27
N TYR A 59 -2.73 -11.99 -11.45
CA TYR A 59 -2.56 -12.69 -12.72
C TYR A 59 -1.14 -13.22 -12.94
N LEU A 60 -0.10 -12.43 -12.59
CA LEU A 60 1.30 -12.76 -12.91
C LEU A 60 2.02 -13.71 -11.94
N GLY A 61 1.31 -14.34 -11.00
CA GLY A 61 1.93 -15.25 -10.02
C GLY A 61 1.58 -14.98 -8.56
N PHE A 62 0.59 -14.11 -8.32
CA PHE A 62 0.12 -13.72 -6.99
C PHE A 62 1.23 -13.12 -6.09
N ASN A 63 1.25 -11.79 -6.00
CA ASN A 63 2.02 -11.07 -4.99
C ASN A 63 1.10 -10.46 -3.91
N THR A 64 1.56 -10.47 -2.66
CA THR A 64 0.74 -10.10 -1.50
C THR A 64 0.28 -8.64 -1.60
N THR A 65 -1.03 -8.43 -1.52
CA THR A 65 -1.63 -7.09 -1.46
C THR A 65 -2.40 -6.95 -0.16
N ILE A 66 -2.11 -5.91 0.61
CA ILE A 66 -2.71 -5.62 1.91
C ILE A 66 -3.56 -4.36 1.78
N LEU A 67 -4.83 -4.46 2.14
CA LEU A 67 -5.77 -3.34 2.12
C LEU A 67 -6.23 -3.01 3.54
N PRO A 68 -5.44 -2.26 4.32
CA PRO A 68 -5.70 -2.08 5.74
C PRO A 68 -6.98 -1.31 6.03
N ASN A 69 -7.60 -1.63 7.15
CA ASN A 69 -8.63 -0.82 7.77
C ASN A 69 -7.97 0.34 8.51
N THR A 70 -7.89 1.48 7.84
CA THR A 70 -7.28 2.71 8.37
C THR A 70 -7.88 3.17 9.68
N TRP A 71 -9.19 2.99 9.89
CA TRP A 71 -9.84 3.33 11.16
C TRP A 71 -9.33 2.49 12.32
N VAL A 72 -9.15 1.19 12.11
CA VAL A 72 -8.61 0.29 13.13
C VAL A 72 -7.15 0.65 13.42
N ILE A 73 -6.34 0.89 12.40
CA ILE A 73 -4.94 1.30 12.58
C ILE A 73 -4.83 2.59 13.39
N VAL A 74 -5.61 3.63 13.05
CA VAL A 74 -5.58 4.91 13.76
C VAL A 74 -5.92 4.71 15.25
N ASN A 75 -6.98 3.96 15.55
CA ASN A 75 -7.37 3.69 16.94
C ASN A 75 -6.29 2.90 17.71
N LEU A 76 -5.66 1.91 17.07
CA LEU A 76 -4.56 1.15 17.67
C LEU A 76 -3.32 2.02 17.90
N ILE A 77 -3.02 2.95 16.97
CA ILE A 77 -1.94 3.93 17.12
C ILE A 77 -2.22 4.84 18.32
N ASP A 78 -3.45 5.34 18.48
CA ASP A 78 -3.82 6.18 19.62
C ASP A 78 -3.63 5.43 20.95
N HIS A 79 -4.03 4.17 21.01
CA HIS A 79 -3.81 3.32 22.18
C HIS A 79 -2.33 3.06 22.47
N TYR A 80 -1.50 2.89 21.44
CA TYR A 80 -0.05 2.75 21.59
C TYR A 80 0.60 4.04 22.09
N ILE A 81 0.28 5.19 21.48
CA ILE A 81 0.84 6.50 21.86
C ILE A 81 0.43 6.90 23.28
N THR A 82 -0.80 6.57 23.69
CA THR A 82 -1.29 6.82 25.06
C THR A 82 -0.76 5.82 26.09
N GLY A 83 0.06 4.84 25.68
CA GLY A 83 0.65 3.85 26.57
C GLY A 83 -0.33 2.76 27.05
N LYS A 84 -1.53 2.69 26.46
CA LYS A 84 -2.51 1.62 26.76
C LYS A 84 -2.12 0.27 26.15
N LEU A 85 -1.31 0.29 25.09
CA LEU A 85 -0.73 -0.90 24.47
C LEU A 85 0.78 -0.76 24.43
N ASN A 86 1.50 -1.85 24.70
CA ASN A 86 2.91 -1.94 24.36
C ASN A 86 3.08 -2.31 22.86
N TRP A 87 4.32 -2.36 22.39
CA TRP A 87 4.61 -2.67 21.00
C TRP A 87 4.12 -4.07 20.56
N ASP A 88 4.25 -5.07 21.43
CA ASP A 88 3.89 -6.45 21.12
C ASP A 88 2.37 -6.59 20.98
N ASP A 89 1.61 -6.02 21.92
CA ASP A 89 0.15 -5.99 21.87
C ASP A 89 -0.36 -5.21 20.65
N PHE A 90 0.23 -4.05 20.37
CA PHE A 90 -0.08 -3.26 19.17
C PHE A 90 0.17 -4.06 17.89
N SER A 91 1.36 -4.67 17.76
CA SER A 91 1.74 -5.44 16.58
C SER A 91 0.81 -6.64 16.37
N GLN A 92 0.46 -7.34 17.45
CA GLN A 92 -0.45 -8.47 17.40
C GLN A 92 -1.84 -8.05 16.96
N LEU A 93 -2.42 -7.00 17.57
CA LEU A 93 -3.75 -6.51 17.22
C LEU A 93 -3.84 -5.99 15.78
N VAL A 94 -2.78 -5.35 15.27
CA VAL A 94 -2.69 -4.95 13.86
C VAL A 94 -2.73 -6.19 12.96
N LYS A 95 -1.96 -7.24 13.25
CA LYS A 95 -1.97 -8.46 12.43
C LYS A 95 -3.31 -9.19 12.48
N GLU A 96 -3.91 -9.32 13.67
CA GLU A 96 -5.19 -10.00 13.86
C GLU A 96 -6.33 -9.29 13.13
N SER A 97 -6.41 -7.96 13.25
CA SER A 97 -7.44 -7.15 12.58
C SER A 97 -7.35 -7.15 11.05
N HIS A 98 -6.21 -7.59 10.49
CA HIS A 98 -5.92 -7.55 9.06
C HIS A 98 -5.64 -8.92 8.45
N ASN A 99 -5.88 -10.01 9.17
CA ASN A 99 -5.55 -11.36 8.72
C ASN A 99 -6.25 -11.74 7.40
N ASP A 100 -7.50 -11.32 7.22
CA ASP A 100 -8.28 -11.54 5.99
C ASP A 100 -8.15 -10.41 4.96
N GLN A 101 -7.33 -9.39 5.22
CA GLN A 101 -7.09 -8.26 4.32
C GLN A 101 -5.81 -8.40 3.51
N MET A 102 -5.12 -9.52 3.68
CA MET A 102 -4.10 -9.99 2.76
C MET A 102 -4.83 -10.72 1.63
N GLY A 103 -4.66 -10.26 0.39
CA GLY A 103 -5.18 -10.97 -0.78
C GLY A 103 -4.80 -12.45 -0.69
N LYS A 104 -5.67 -13.34 -1.18
CA LYS A 104 -5.40 -14.80 -1.18
C LYS A 104 -5.15 -15.26 -2.62
N PRO A 105 -4.24 -16.22 -2.84
CA PRO A 105 -4.13 -16.86 -4.14
C PRO A 105 -5.47 -17.55 -4.46
N ILE A 106 -5.87 -17.53 -5.73
CA ILE A 106 -6.95 -18.40 -6.19
C ILE A 106 -6.37 -19.82 -6.11
N THR A 107 -6.93 -20.63 -5.20
CA THR A 107 -6.60 -22.05 -5.05
C THR A 107 -7.55 -22.89 -5.88
#